data_AF-A0A7C6YLE9-F1
#
_entry.id   AF-A0A7C6YLE9-F1
#
_cell.length_a   1.000
_cell.length_b   1.000
_cell.length_c   1.000
_cell.angle_alpha   90.00
_cell.angle_beta   90.00
_cell.angle_gamma   90.00
#
_symmetry.space_group_name_H-M   'P 1'
#
loop_
_entity.id
_entity.type
_entity.pdbx_description
1 polymer ?
#
loop_
_entity_poly.entity_id
_entity_poly.type
_entity_poly.pdbx_seq_one_letter_code
_entity_poly.pdbx_strand_id
1 'polypeptide(L)'
;VPLIIDNSYLDHVEKLTAKNIEISRKDWDSFETSIEFKKHPFLEYNGKNIEKIYDEWKEFTKNQFIQLKNGEETLNKIFIEIYNLKDILRPEVNDSDLTINRAKLSRDIKSFISYSVGCMLGRYSLDEEGPIYAGGQWDPSKYSKFIPDADNIIPILDTEYFEDDIVGRFVEFVKITFGEENLEENLEFVAKALKKKGTTSREVIRNYFLTDFYKDHVKTYKKRPIYWLFDSGRNNGFKALIYMHRYEPDLVARVRTDYLHKTQKALETAIAHNDRIIETSTSASEKSKAVKARNKLVKQLEETKKYDEALAHVANQKIEIDLDDGVKVNYAKFQGVEVSSEGKKAKQIDLLKKI
;
A
#
# COMPACT_ATOMS: atom_id res chain seq x y z
N VAL A 1 -10.92 -34.50 -34.44
CA VAL A 1 -11.62 -33.25 -34.80
C VAL A 1 -11.17 -32.88 -36.21
N PRO A 2 -12.05 -32.68 -37.19
CA PRO A 2 -11.63 -32.16 -38.48
C PRO A 2 -11.10 -30.73 -38.27
N LEU A 3 -9.81 -30.54 -38.53
CA LEU A 3 -9.15 -29.24 -38.46
C LEU A 3 -9.32 -28.58 -39.82
N ILE A 4 -10.14 -27.54 -39.91
CA ILE A 4 -10.29 -26.74 -41.13
C ILE A 4 -9.30 -25.58 -41.02
N ILE A 5 -8.32 -25.53 -41.92
CA ILE A 5 -7.35 -24.45 -42.01
C ILE A 5 -7.65 -23.66 -43.28
N ASP A 6 -7.99 -22.38 -43.13
CA ASP A 6 -8.05 -21.43 -44.23
C ASP A 6 -6.83 -20.51 -44.19
N ASN A 7 -5.87 -20.75 -45.08
CA ASN A 7 -4.62 -20.00 -45.15
C ASN A 7 -4.83 -18.51 -45.50
N SER A 8 -6.00 -18.13 -46.04
CA SER A 8 -6.29 -16.73 -46.36
C SER A 8 -6.43 -15.84 -45.12
N TYR A 9 -6.82 -16.41 -43.98
CA TYR A 9 -6.98 -15.69 -42.71
C TYR A 9 -5.76 -15.79 -41.79
N LEU A 10 -4.77 -16.64 -42.11
CA LEU A 10 -3.67 -16.99 -41.19
C LEU A 10 -2.92 -15.75 -40.68
N ASP A 11 -2.40 -14.91 -41.59
CA ASP A 11 -1.66 -13.68 -41.24
C ASP A 11 -2.53 -12.71 -40.42
N HIS A 12 -3.82 -12.61 -40.73
CA HIS A 12 -4.74 -11.73 -40.02
C HIS A 12 -5.00 -12.22 -38.59
N VAL A 13 -5.24 -13.53 -38.42
CA VAL A 13 -5.43 -14.18 -37.11
C VAL A 13 -4.17 -14.05 -36.25
N GLU A 14 -2.99 -14.31 -36.81
CA GLU A 14 -1.72 -14.19 -36.10
C GLU A 14 -1.48 -12.75 -35.61
N LYS A 15 -1.70 -11.76 -36.47
CA LYS A 15 -1.57 -10.34 -36.10
C LYS A 15 -2.55 -9.92 -35.01
N LEU A 16 -3.82 -10.31 -35.12
CA LEU A 16 -4.83 -10.01 -34.11
C LEU A 16 -4.52 -10.69 -32.77
N THR A 17 -4.11 -11.95 -32.80
CA THR A 17 -3.76 -12.72 -31.61
C THR A 17 -2.54 -12.11 -30.91
N ALA A 18 -1.48 -11.79 -31.67
CA ALA A 18 -0.29 -11.14 -31.13
C ALA A 18 -0.62 -9.80 -30.47
N LYS A 19 -1.47 -8.99 -31.12
CA LYS A 19 -1.93 -7.70 -30.59
C LYS A 19 -2.73 -7.88 -29.29
N ASN A 20 -3.66 -8.84 -29.24
CA ASN A 20 -4.47 -9.11 -28.05
C ASN A 20 -3.59 -9.58 -26.88
N ILE A 21 -2.61 -10.46 -27.14
CA ILE A 21 -1.62 -10.89 -26.14
C ILE A 21 -0.82 -9.68 -25.62
N GLU A 22 -0.37 -8.80 -26.50
CA GLU A 22 0.38 -7.60 -26.10
C GLU A 22 -0.45 -6.66 -25.22
N ILE A 23 -1.73 -6.44 -25.56
CA ILE A 23 -2.66 -5.63 -24.76
C ILE A 23 -2.82 -6.22 -23.36
N SER A 24 -3.11 -7.53 -23.27
CA SER A 24 -3.31 -8.22 -21.99
C SER A 24 -2.03 -8.25 -21.14
N ARG A 25 -0.87 -8.40 -21.77
CA ARG A 25 0.42 -8.34 -21.08
C ARG A 25 0.68 -6.94 -20.51
N LYS A 26 0.47 -5.87 -21.30
CA LYS A 26 0.63 -4.49 -20.83
C LYS A 26 -0.32 -4.16 -19.67
N ASP A 27 -1.57 -4.64 -19.73
CA ASP A 27 -2.51 -4.50 -18.60
C ASP A 27 -1.96 -5.18 -17.35
N TRP A 28 -1.53 -6.44 -17.46
CA TRP A 28 -0.98 -7.20 -16.34
C TRP A 28 0.25 -6.53 -15.73
N ASP A 29 1.18 -6.09 -16.56
CA ASP A 29 2.46 -5.49 -16.14
C ASP A 29 2.31 -4.06 -15.59
N SER A 30 1.12 -3.48 -15.67
CA SER A 30 0.79 -2.19 -15.04
C SER A 30 0.49 -2.30 -13.54
N PHE A 31 0.40 -3.51 -12.99
CA PHE A 31 0.08 -3.75 -11.57
C PHE A 31 1.24 -4.41 -10.82
N GLU A 32 1.46 -3.99 -9.57
CA GLU A 32 2.56 -4.45 -8.70
C GLU A 32 2.57 -5.96 -8.36
N THR A 33 1.54 -6.69 -8.79
CA THR A 33 1.46 -8.15 -8.68
C THR A 33 2.10 -8.86 -9.87
N SER A 34 2.39 -8.16 -10.97
CA SER A 34 3.17 -8.70 -12.07
C SER A 34 4.66 -8.79 -11.68
N ILE A 35 5.30 -9.84 -12.19
CA ILE A 35 6.75 -10.05 -12.07
C ILE A 35 7.50 -8.99 -12.90
N GLU A 36 6.92 -8.56 -14.02
CA GLU A 36 7.49 -7.58 -14.94
C GLU A 36 7.05 -6.13 -14.61
N PHE A 37 6.47 -5.91 -13.43
CA PHE A 37 6.04 -4.58 -13.01
C PHE A 37 7.25 -3.65 -12.84
N LYS A 38 7.27 -2.57 -13.62
CA LYS A 38 8.39 -1.62 -13.67
C LYS A 38 8.21 -0.42 -12.77
N LYS A 39 7.11 0.31 -12.97
CA LYS A 39 6.76 1.52 -12.23
C LYS A 39 5.26 1.75 -12.32
N HIS A 40 4.73 2.60 -11.43
CA HIS A 40 3.30 2.90 -11.46
C HIS A 40 2.93 3.68 -12.74
N PRO A 41 1.81 3.38 -13.42
CA PRO A 41 1.42 4.05 -14.67
C PRO A 41 1.38 5.58 -14.60
N PHE A 42 1.04 6.15 -13.44
CA PHE A 42 1.03 7.61 -13.26
C PHE A 42 2.40 8.27 -13.42
N LEU A 43 3.49 7.51 -13.32
CA LEU A 43 4.86 7.99 -13.51
C LEU A 43 5.37 7.76 -14.95
N GLU A 44 4.57 7.14 -15.82
CA GLU A 44 4.89 7.00 -17.25
C GLU A 44 4.51 8.24 -18.06
N TYR A 45 3.55 9.02 -17.57
CA TYR A 45 3.09 10.24 -18.21
C TYR A 45 3.97 11.43 -17.81
N ASN A 46 4.30 12.30 -18.76
CA ASN A 46 5.11 13.51 -18.53
C ASN A 46 4.33 14.66 -17.87
N GLY A 47 3.38 14.34 -16.98
CA GLY A 47 2.50 15.30 -16.32
C GLY A 47 2.96 15.63 -14.90
N LYS A 48 2.56 16.81 -14.42
CA LYS A 48 2.74 17.25 -13.02
C LYS A 48 1.44 17.27 -12.20
N ASN A 49 0.31 17.01 -12.84
CA ASN A 49 -1.01 17.04 -12.20
C ASN A 49 -1.64 15.64 -12.28
N ILE A 50 -1.86 15.02 -11.13
CA ILE A 50 -2.32 13.63 -11.00
C ILE A 50 -3.72 13.44 -11.59
N GLU A 51 -4.60 14.44 -11.52
CA GLU A 51 -5.94 14.37 -12.10
C GLU A 51 -5.88 14.24 -13.62
N LYS A 52 -5.10 15.09 -14.28
CA LYS A 52 -4.89 15.02 -15.74
C LYS A 52 -4.25 13.69 -16.17
N ILE A 53 -3.25 13.23 -15.41
CA ILE A 53 -2.60 11.93 -15.64
C ILE A 53 -3.61 10.78 -15.51
N TYR A 54 -4.49 10.83 -14.51
CA TYR A 54 -5.54 9.85 -14.34
C TYR A 54 -6.53 9.85 -15.51
N ASP A 55 -6.89 11.02 -16.06
CA ASP A 55 -7.75 11.11 -17.23
C ASP A 55 -7.08 10.52 -18.49
N GLU A 56 -5.78 10.75 -18.68
CA GLU A 56 -4.99 10.12 -19.75
C GLU A 56 -4.94 8.60 -19.59
N TRP A 57 -4.68 8.11 -18.37
CA TRP A 57 -4.71 6.69 -18.03
C TRP A 57 -6.10 6.07 -18.28
N LYS A 58 -7.16 6.80 -17.97
CA LYS A 58 -8.54 6.36 -18.18
C LYS A 58 -8.88 6.22 -19.65
N GLU A 59 -8.50 7.17 -20.49
CA GLU A 59 -8.72 7.03 -21.94
C GLU A 59 -7.82 5.95 -22.54
N PHE A 60 -6.57 5.80 -22.07
CA PHE A 60 -5.68 4.71 -22.47
C PHE A 60 -6.29 3.34 -22.19
N THR A 61 -6.67 3.05 -20.93
CA THR A 61 -7.27 1.75 -20.55
C THR A 61 -8.58 1.47 -21.27
N LYS A 62 -9.39 2.49 -21.52
CA LYS A 62 -10.63 2.38 -22.32
C LYS A 62 -10.33 2.04 -23.77
N ASN A 63 -9.32 2.65 -24.39
CA ASN A 63 -8.91 2.33 -25.75
C ASN A 63 -8.36 0.90 -25.85
N GLN A 64 -7.56 0.47 -24.88
CA GLN A 64 -7.08 -0.91 -24.79
C GLN A 64 -8.26 -1.90 -24.66
N PHE A 65 -9.26 -1.56 -23.84
CA PHE A 65 -10.50 -2.33 -23.69
C PHE A 65 -11.25 -2.52 -25.01
N ILE A 66 -11.48 -1.42 -25.73
CA ILE A 66 -12.18 -1.45 -27.02
C ILE A 66 -11.37 -2.24 -28.06
N GLN A 67 -10.05 -2.06 -28.09
CA GLN A 67 -9.18 -2.77 -29.03
C GLN A 67 -9.16 -4.27 -28.80
N LEU A 68 -9.05 -4.71 -27.55
CA LEU A 68 -9.11 -6.14 -27.21
C LEU A 68 -10.46 -6.73 -27.60
N LYS A 69 -11.55 -6.06 -27.22
CA LYS A 69 -12.91 -6.48 -27.55
C LYS A 69 -13.10 -6.64 -29.06
N ASN A 70 -12.74 -5.63 -29.83
CA ASN A 70 -12.85 -5.67 -31.29
C ASN A 70 -11.98 -6.79 -31.89
N GLY A 71 -10.78 -7.01 -31.33
CA GLY A 71 -9.90 -8.10 -31.74
C GLY A 71 -10.52 -9.47 -31.51
N GLU A 72 -11.06 -9.72 -30.32
CA GLU A 72 -11.74 -10.98 -29.98
C GLU A 72 -13.01 -11.21 -30.81
N GLU A 73 -13.85 -10.18 -30.99
CA GLU A 73 -15.04 -10.29 -31.84
C GLU A 73 -14.69 -10.55 -33.31
N THR A 74 -13.58 -9.99 -33.80
CA THR A 74 -13.09 -10.24 -35.16
C THR A 74 -12.56 -11.66 -35.31
N LEU A 75 -11.80 -12.16 -34.32
CA LEU A 75 -11.38 -13.56 -34.27
C LEU A 75 -12.59 -14.50 -34.26
N ASN A 76 -13.60 -14.21 -33.44
CA ASN A 76 -14.84 -14.99 -33.41
C ASN A 76 -15.53 -15.00 -34.79
N LYS A 77 -15.63 -13.86 -35.48
CA LYS A 77 -16.20 -13.80 -36.85
C LYS A 77 -15.45 -14.71 -37.82
N ILE A 78 -14.11 -14.66 -37.81
CA ILE A 78 -13.27 -15.47 -38.69
C ILE A 78 -13.50 -16.96 -38.42
N PHE A 79 -13.48 -17.39 -37.15
CA PHE A 79 -13.68 -18.81 -36.83
C PHE A 79 -15.11 -19.28 -37.09
N ILE A 80 -16.12 -18.46 -36.82
CA ILE A 80 -17.52 -18.78 -37.16
C ILE A 80 -17.67 -18.99 -38.67
N GLU A 81 -16.96 -18.21 -39.49
CA GLU A 81 -16.94 -18.35 -40.94
C GLU A 81 -16.21 -19.62 -41.41
N ILE A 82 -14.99 -19.88 -40.93
CA ILE A 82 -14.19 -21.06 -41.29
C ILE A 82 -14.94 -22.36 -40.97
N TYR A 83 -15.64 -22.42 -39.82
CA TYR A 83 -16.38 -23.60 -39.39
C TYR A 83 -17.86 -23.61 -39.83
N ASN A 84 -18.31 -22.58 -40.57
CA ASN A 84 -19.70 -22.41 -41.02
C ASN A 84 -20.74 -22.52 -39.87
N LEU A 85 -20.47 -21.87 -38.74
CA LEU A 85 -21.28 -21.91 -37.50
C LEU A 85 -22.20 -20.69 -37.34
N LYS A 86 -22.51 -19.98 -38.43
CA LYS A 86 -23.23 -18.69 -38.42
C LYS A 86 -24.61 -18.76 -37.76
N ASP A 87 -25.28 -19.91 -37.82
CA ASP A 87 -26.61 -20.11 -37.23
C ASP A 87 -26.58 -20.54 -35.74
N ILE A 88 -25.40 -20.87 -35.21
CA ILE A 88 -25.23 -21.44 -33.87
C ILE A 88 -24.57 -20.43 -32.92
N LEU A 89 -23.57 -19.70 -33.42
CA LEU A 89 -22.73 -18.81 -32.62
C LEU A 89 -22.85 -17.37 -33.09
N ARG A 90 -22.69 -16.46 -32.14
CA ARG A 90 -22.60 -15.03 -32.40
C ARG A 90 -21.20 -14.53 -32.05
N PRO A 91 -20.63 -13.56 -32.79
CA PRO A 91 -19.26 -13.12 -32.59
C PRO A 91 -19.06 -12.19 -31.39
N GLU A 92 -20.12 -11.57 -30.87
CA GLU A 92 -20.04 -10.54 -29.83
C GLU A 92 -19.49 -11.09 -28.51
N VAL A 93 -18.64 -10.29 -27.85
CA VAL A 93 -18.04 -10.63 -26.56
C VAL A 93 -18.68 -9.77 -25.47
N ASN A 94 -19.06 -10.38 -24.35
CA ASN A 94 -19.58 -9.61 -23.22
C ASN A 94 -18.45 -8.87 -22.51
N ASP A 95 -18.73 -7.65 -22.07
CA ASP A 95 -17.77 -6.84 -21.30
C ASP A 95 -17.26 -7.54 -20.02
N SER A 96 -18.03 -8.49 -19.47
CA SER A 96 -17.66 -9.27 -18.27
C SER A 96 -16.62 -10.34 -18.53
N ASP A 97 -16.48 -10.78 -19.79
CA ASP A 97 -15.62 -11.89 -20.17
C ASP A 97 -14.18 -11.39 -20.45
N LEU A 98 -14.04 -10.07 -20.63
CA LEU A 98 -12.75 -9.40 -20.81
C LEU A 98 -12.03 -9.23 -19.47
N THR A 99 -10.81 -9.74 -19.39
CA THR A 99 -10.03 -9.77 -18.14
C THR A 99 -9.23 -8.51 -17.87
N ILE A 100 -9.12 -7.60 -18.84
CA ILE A 100 -8.31 -6.38 -18.72
C ILE A 100 -9.00 -5.29 -17.90
N ASN A 101 -8.19 -4.48 -17.23
CA ASN A 101 -8.64 -3.54 -16.23
C ASN A 101 -8.95 -2.16 -16.83
N ARG A 102 -10.20 -1.73 -16.73
CA ARG A 102 -10.55 -0.32 -16.93
C ARG A 102 -10.06 0.54 -15.76
N ALA A 103 -9.67 1.78 -16.00
CA ALA A 103 -9.31 2.71 -14.94
C ALA A 103 -10.45 2.88 -13.94
N LYS A 104 -10.09 2.87 -12.66
CA LYS A 104 -10.98 3.06 -11.53
C LYS A 104 -10.26 3.90 -10.49
N LEU A 105 -10.64 5.17 -10.39
CA LEU A 105 -10.01 6.19 -9.53
C LEU A 105 -9.61 5.67 -8.16
N SER A 106 -10.54 5.05 -7.42
CA SER A 106 -10.25 4.55 -6.07
C SER A 106 -9.22 3.40 -6.06
N ARG A 107 -9.21 2.51 -7.06
CA ARG A 107 -8.20 1.44 -7.17
C ARG A 107 -6.84 2.03 -7.52
N ASP A 108 -6.81 2.89 -8.54
CA ASP A 108 -5.56 3.38 -9.12
C ASP A 108 -4.84 4.37 -8.19
N ILE A 109 -5.59 5.15 -7.39
CA ILE A 109 -5.01 5.99 -6.33
C ILE A 109 -4.46 5.13 -5.17
N LYS A 110 -5.14 4.03 -4.83
CA LYS A 110 -4.65 3.12 -3.78
C LYS A 110 -3.40 2.36 -4.24
N SER A 111 -3.33 1.93 -5.51
CA SER A 111 -2.11 1.32 -6.06
C SER A 111 -0.98 2.34 -6.15
N PHE A 112 -1.27 3.61 -6.46
CA PHE A 112 -0.28 4.69 -6.43
C PHE A 112 0.30 4.88 -5.03
N ILE A 113 -0.54 4.88 -4.00
CA ILE A 113 -0.09 4.94 -2.60
C ILE A 113 0.69 3.68 -2.20
N SER A 114 0.30 2.49 -2.68
CA SER A 114 1.07 1.26 -2.44
C SER A 114 2.47 1.32 -3.06
N TYR A 115 2.56 1.85 -4.29
CA TYR A 115 3.83 2.06 -4.97
C TYR A 115 4.72 3.05 -4.21
N SER A 116 4.17 4.17 -3.74
CA SER A 116 4.94 5.15 -2.97
C SER A 116 5.47 4.56 -1.67
N VAL A 117 4.68 3.75 -0.95
CA VAL A 117 5.17 2.99 0.23
C VAL A 117 6.26 2.01 -0.16
N GLY A 118 6.17 1.38 -1.32
CA GLY A 118 7.25 0.56 -1.87
C GLY A 118 8.54 1.36 -2.10
N CYS A 119 8.46 2.60 -2.57
CA CYS A 119 9.62 3.49 -2.65
C CYS A 119 10.13 3.89 -1.26
N MET A 120 9.24 4.18 -0.30
CA MET A 120 9.64 4.54 1.07
C MET A 120 10.39 3.40 1.76
N LEU A 121 10.01 2.15 1.51
CA LEU A 121 10.67 0.99 2.10
C LEU A 121 11.83 0.46 1.23
N GLY A 122 12.05 1.03 0.04
CA GLY A 122 13.12 0.65 -0.87
C GLY A 122 12.87 -0.60 -1.70
N ARG A 123 11.62 -1.04 -1.83
CA ARG A 123 11.28 -2.07 -2.83
C ARG A 123 11.45 -1.54 -4.26
N TYR A 124 11.11 -0.27 -4.48
CA TYR A 124 11.20 0.41 -5.76
C TYR A 124 12.07 1.66 -5.64
N SER A 125 12.58 2.15 -6.77
CA SER A 125 13.28 3.44 -6.87
C SER A 125 12.61 4.34 -7.90
N LEU A 126 12.88 5.64 -7.82
CA LEU A 126 12.56 6.61 -8.88
C LEU A 126 13.71 6.77 -9.90
N ASP A 127 14.83 6.09 -9.66
CA ASP A 127 16.05 6.14 -10.48
C ASP A 127 16.18 4.94 -11.42
N GLU A 128 15.65 3.79 -11.03
CA GLU A 128 15.69 2.55 -11.80
C GLU A 128 14.27 1.95 -11.95
N GLU A 129 14.02 1.25 -13.06
CA GLU A 129 12.76 0.55 -13.30
C GLU A 129 12.76 -0.85 -12.67
N GLY A 130 11.61 -1.28 -12.15
CA GLY A 130 11.42 -2.60 -11.58
C GLY A 130 11.68 -2.66 -10.07
N PRO A 131 11.47 -3.84 -9.46
CA PRO A 131 11.83 -4.07 -8.06
C PRO A 131 13.35 -3.99 -7.90
N ILE A 132 13.82 -3.08 -7.04
CA ILE A 132 15.24 -2.82 -6.81
C ILE A 132 15.79 -3.69 -5.70
N TYR A 133 15.03 -3.83 -4.61
CA TYR A 133 15.39 -4.69 -3.50
C TYR A 133 14.23 -5.62 -3.16
N ALA A 134 14.49 -6.92 -3.26
CA ALA A 134 13.58 -8.01 -2.91
C ALA A 134 14.33 -9.10 -2.14
N GLY A 135 15.28 -8.70 -1.30
CA GLY A 135 16.24 -9.59 -0.64
C GLY A 135 17.61 -9.57 -1.33
N GLY A 136 18.64 -10.05 -0.63
CA GLY A 136 20.02 -10.05 -1.12
C GLY A 136 20.82 -8.84 -0.64
N GLN A 137 21.74 -8.34 -1.48
CA GLN A 137 22.64 -7.25 -1.13
C GLN A 137 21.97 -5.90 -1.34
N TRP A 138 21.92 -5.09 -0.28
CA TRP A 138 21.40 -3.72 -0.35
C TRP A 138 22.39 -2.79 -1.06
N ASP A 139 21.94 -2.11 -2.11
CA ASP A 139 22.73 -1.12 -2.84
C ASP A 139 22.10 0.27 -2.71
N PRO A 140 22.64 1.15 -1.85
CA PRO A 140 22.10 2.50 -1.65
C PRO A 140 22.30 3.41 -2.86
N SER A 141 23.24 3.11 -3.77
CA SER A 141 23.52 3.96 -4.94
C SER A 141 22.36 4.01 -5.93
N LYS A 142 21.43 3.04 -5.83
CA LYS A 142 20.22 2.94 -6.63
C LYS A 142 19.08 3.86 -6.17
N TYR A 143 19.30 4.63 -5.10
CA TYR A 143 18.30 5.52 -4.51
C TYR A 143 18.88 6.92 -4.30
N SER A 144 18.68 7.79 -5.29
CA SER A 144 19.18 9.17 -5.28
C SER A 144 18.07 10.20 -5.23
N LYS A 145 16.96 10.01 -5.97
CA LYS A 145 15.85 10.97 -6.01
C LYS A 145 14.98 10.92 -4.77
N PHE A 146 14.68 9.71 -4.29
CA PHE A 146 13.87 9.48 -3.10
C PHE A 146 14.52 8.37 -2.30
N ILE A 147 15.09 8.75 -1.16
CA ILE A 147 15.90 7.85 -0.35
C ILE A 147 14.95 7.02 0.53
N PRO A 148 15.00 5.68 0.45
CA PRO A 148 14.24 4.80 1.34
C PRO A 148 14.53 5.08 2.80
N ASP A 149 13.58 4.72 3.63
CA ASP A 149 13.73 4.78 5.07
C ASP A 149 14.95 3.96 5.52
N ALA A 150 15.78 4.56 6.37
CA ALA A 150 17.10 4.04 6.68
C ALA A 150 17.03 2.73 7.48
N ASP A 151 16.11 2.64 8.44
CA ASP A 151 16.01 1.50 9.36
C ASP A 151 14.85 0.54 9.04
N ASN A 152 14.13 0.81 7.94
CA ASN A 152 13.00 0.03 7.43
C ASN A 152 11.74 0.14 8.31
N ILE A 153 11.59 1.22 9.09
CA ILE A 153 10.47 1.41 10.01
C ILE A 153 9.76 2.73 9.71
N ILE A 154 8.54 2.66 9.18
CA ILE A 154 7.74 3.85 8.89
C ILE A 154 6.60 3.97 9.91
N PRO A 155 6.59 4.97 10.80
CA PRO A 155 5.52 5.15 11.77
C PRO A 155 4.21 5.61 11.12
N ILE A 156 3.09 5.05 11.61
CA ILE A 156 1.73 5.41 11.20
C ILE A 156 0.94 5.82 12.43
N LEU A 157 1.04 7.10 12.79
CA LEU A 157 0.42 7.63 14.00
C LEU A 157 -0.68 8.64 13.69
N ASP A 158 -1.55 8.87 14.69
CA ASP A 158 -2.62 9.87 14.62
C ASP A 158 -2.06 11.30 14.52
N THR A 159 -0.88 11.53 15.08
CA THR A 159 -0.17 12.81 15.08
C THR A 159 1.26 12.56 14.61
N GLU A 160 1.80 13.51 13.86
CA GLU A 160 3.18 13.50 13.41
C GLU A 160 4.13 13.79 14.58
N TYR A 161 4.85 12.76 15.04
CA TYR A 161 5.88 12.85 16.08
C TYR A 161 7.29 12.57 15.56
N PHE A 162 7.39 12.11 14.31
CA PHE A 162 8.63 11.67 13.68
C PHE A 162 8.75 12.32 12.30
N GLU A 163 9.99 12.62 11.89
CA GLU A 163 10.29 13.19 10.58
C GLU A 163 9.98 12.21 9.43
N ASP A 164 10.09 10.91 9.69
CA ASP A 164 9.80 9.81 8.77
C ASP A 164 8.34 9.33 8.80
N ASP A 165 7.41 10.13 9.34
CA ASP A 165 5.97 9.82 9.33
C ASP A 165 5.45 9.51 7.91
N ILE A 166 4.62 8.47 7.80
CA ILE A 166 4.13 7.97 6.51
C ILE A 166 3.46 9.02 5.62
N VAL A 167 2.76 10.00 6.19
CA VAL A 167 2.11 11.07 5.41
C VAL A 167 3.13 12.11 4.99
N GLY A 168 4.07 12.47 5.87
CA GLY A 168 5.20 13.33 5.52
C GLY A 168 5.98 12.76 4.33
N ARG A 169 6.35 11.48 4.42
CA ARG A 169 7.02 10.74 3.34
C ARG A 169 6.17 10.66 2.07
N PHE A 170 4.84 10.51 2.18
CA PHE A 170 3.96 10.51 1.01
C PHE A 170 3.91 11.88 0.32
N VAL A 171 3.83 12.95 1.11
CA VAL A 171 3.85 14.33 0.60
C VAL A 171 5.18 14.62 -0.09
N GLU A 172 6.30 14.21 0.50
CA GLU A 172 7.62 14.33 -0.10
C GLU A 172 7.72 13.56 -1.42
N PHE A 173 7.24 12.32 -1.45
CA PHE A 173 7.19 11.51 -2.67
C PHE A 173 6.42 12.22 -3.79
N VAL A 174 5.20 12.72 -3.50
CA VAL A 174 4.38 13.45 -4.48
C VAL A 174 5.10 14.72 -4.97
N LYS A 175 5.76 15.45 -4.05
CA LYS A 175 6.54 16.65 -4.38
C LYS A 175 7.71 16.34 -5.32
N ILE A 176 8.43 15.25 -5.09
CA ILE A 176 9.57 14.84 -5.94
C ILE A 176 9.08 14.36 -7.31
N THR A 177 8.01 13.57 -7.36
CA THR A 177 7.53 12.99 -8.62
C THR A 177 6.80 14.00 -9.52
N PHE A 178 6.03 14.90 -8.93
CA PHE A 178 5.14 15.81 -9.69
C PHE A 178 5.47 17.30 -9.53
N GLY A 179 6.47 17.63 -8.70
CA GLY A 179 6.88 19.00 -8.41
C GLY A 179 6.05 19.68 -7.33
N GLU A 180 6.62 20.73 -6.76
CA GLU A 180 6.02 21.51 -5.67
C GLU A 180 4.82 22.35 -6.11
N GLU A 181 4.82 22.83 -7.35
CA GLU A 181 3.83 23.75 -7.91
C GLU A 181 2.39 23.24 -7.80
N ASN A 182 2.16 21.94 -8.06
CA ASN A 182 0.83 21.32 -8.03
C ASN A 182 0.60 20.44 -6.79
N LEU A 183 1.46 20.54 -5.76
CA LEU A 183 1.47 19.62 -4.64
C LEU A 183 0.11 19.58 -3.91
N GLU A 184 -0.45 20.74 -3.57
CA GLU A 184 -1.73 20.80 -2.84
C GLU A 184 -2.91 20.30 -3.67
N GLU A 185 -2.96 20.62 -4.97
CA GLU A 185 -3.98 20.10 -5.89
C GLU A 185 -3.90 18.57 -6.01
N ASN A 186 -2.68 18.04 -6.15
CA ASN A 186 -2.42 16.60 -6.23
C ASN A 186 -2.85 15.87 -4.95
N LEU A 187 -2.51 16.41 -3.78
CA LEU A 187 -2.91 15.84 -2.49
C LEU A 187 -4.43 15.89 -2.29
N GLU A 188 -5.08 16.97 -2.70
CA GLU A 188 -6.53 17.11 -2.63
C GLU A 188 -7.24 16.10 -3.56
N PHE A 189 -6.73 15.90 -4.78
CA PHE A 189 -7.25 14.88 -5.69
C PHE A 189 -7.13 13.46 -5.13
N VAL A 190 -5.94 13.13 -4.57
CA VAL A 190 -5.71 11.84 -3.89
C VAL A 190 -6.68 11.67 -2.73
N ALA A 191 -6.82 12.68 -1.87
CA ALA A 191 -7.72 12.64 -0.72
C ALA A 191 -9.18 12.39 -1.13
N LYS A 192 -9.70 13.10 -2.15
CA LYS A 192 -11.06 12.91 -2.68
C LYS A 192 -11.30 11.47 -3.14
N ALA A 193 -10.31 10.82 -3.75
CA ALA A 193 -10.43 9.44 -4.21
C ALA A 193 -10.50 8.40 -3.08
N LEU A 194 -9.94 8.70 -1.91
CA LEU A 194 -9.92 7.80 -0.74
C LEU A 194 -11.25 7.76 0.02
N LYS A 195 -12.10 8.78 -0.14
CA LYS A 195 -13.41 8.90 0.54
C LYS A 195 -13.32 8.69 2.06
N LYS A 196 -12.26 9.18 2.69
CA LYS A 196 -12.09 9.19 4.14
C LYS A 196 -12.56 10.51 4.74
N LYS A 197 -12.95 10.47 6.01
CA LYS A 197 -13.25 11.68 6.76
C LYS A 197 -11.94 12.44 7.03
N GLY A 198 -12.01 13.75 7.05
CA GLY A 198 -10.89 14.63 7.36
C GLY A 198 -11.23 16.05 6.95
N THR A 199 -10.58 17.02 7.58
CA THR A 199 -10.71 18.45 7.28
C THR A 199 -9.72 18.93 6.24
N THR A 200 -8.59 18.23 6.11
CA THR A 200 -7.52 18.53 5.14
C THR A 200 -7.17 17.28 4.34
N SER A 201 -6.58 17.46 3.15
CA SER A 201 -6.07 16.37 2.31
C SER A 201 -5.15 15.41 3.08
N ARG A 202 -4.20 15.97 3.85
CA ARG A 202 -3.27 15.23 4.71
C ARG A 202 -3.98 14.41 5.78
N GLU A 203 -5.02 14.96 6.43
CA GLU A 203 -5.80 14.22 7.43
C GLU A 203 -6.59 13.06 6.79
N VAL A 204 -7.17 13.26 5.61
CA VAL A 204 -7.87 12.21 4.85
C VAL A 204 -6.91 11.07 4.48
N ILE A 205 -5.71 11.41 4.00
CA ILE A 205 -4.65 10.44 3.68
C ILE A 205 -4.16 9.71 4.94
N ARG A 206 -3.93 10.42 6.05
CA ARG A 206 -3.58 9.84 7.35
C ARG A 206 -4.61 8.81 7.81
N ASN A 207 -5.89 9.17 7.73
CA ASN A 207 -6.98 8.28 8.09
C ASN A 207 -7.02 7.03 7.20
N TYR A 208 -6.70 7.14 5.91
CA TYR A 208 -6.55 5.97 5.04
C TYR A 208 -5.42 5.04 5.50
N PHE A 209 -4.23 5.56 5.81
CA PHE A 209 -3.11 4.76 6.31
C PHE A 209 -3.42 4.05 7.64
N LEU A 210 -4.08 4.76 8.57
CA LEU A 210 -4.45 4.21 9.87
C LEU A 210 -5.48 3.07 9.81
N THR A 211 -6.35 3.06 8.80
CA THR A 211 -7.56 2.23 8.81
C THR A 211 -7.71 1.23 7.66
N ASP A 212 -7.28 1.57 6.45
CA ASP A 212 -7.63 0.83 5.23
C ASP A 212 -6.42 0.37 4.43
N PHE A 213 -5.33 1.15 4.41
CA PHE A 213 -4.13 0.81 3.65
C PHE A 213 -3.68 -0.64 3.85
N TYR A 214 -3.53 -1.07 5.10
CA TYR A 214 -3.09 -2.44 5.39
C TYR A 214 -4.10 -3.51 4.97
N LYS A 215 -5.41 -3.23 5.02
CA LYS A 215 -6.45 -4.16 4.56
C LYS A 215 -6.40 -4.33 3.06
N ASP A 216 -6.23 -3.23 2.33
CA ASP A 216 -6.08 -3.24 0.88
C ASP A 216 -4.80 -3.98 0.49
N HIS A 217 -3.69 -3.73 1.19
CA HIS A 217 -2.42 -4.46 1.02
C HIS A 217 -2.57 -5.97 1.24
N VAL A 218 -3.13 -6.40 2.36
CA VAL A 218 -3.39 -7.83 2.65
C VAL A 218 -4.25 -8.49 1.56
N LYS A 219 -5.23 -7.75 1.01
CA LYS A 219 -6.09 -8.23 -0.08
C LYS A 219 -5.31 -8.38 -1.39
N THR A 220 -4.51 -7.39 -1.78
CA THR A 220 -3.68 -7.43 -2.99
C THR A 220 -2.75 -8.64 -2.98
N TYR A 221 -2.09 -8.92 -1.84
CA TYR A 221 -1.18 -10.05 -1.70
C TYR A 221 -1.86 -11.36 -1.25
N LYS A 222 -3.20 -11.48 -1.37
CA LYS A 222 -3.95 -12.71 -1.07
C LYS A 222 -3.58 -13.32 0.30
N LYS A 223 -3.57 -12.50 1.36
CA LYS A 223 -3.17 -12.84 2.74
C LYS A 223 -1.70 -13.27 2.90
N ARG A 224 -0.82 -12.71 2.10
CA ARG A 224 0.64 -12.87 2.20
C ARG A 224 1.33 -11.50 2.07
N PRO A 225 0.98 -10.52 2.94
CA PRO A 225 1.48 -9.17 2.81
C PRO A 225 3.00 -9.13 2.96
N ILE A 226 3.67 -8.37 2.07
CA ILE A 226 5.12 -8.19 2.11
C ILE A 226 5.56 -7.03 3.02
N TYR A 227 4.72 -6.00 3.14
CA TYR A 227 4.81 -5.00 4.21
C TYR A 227 4.10 -5.53 5.44
N TRP A 228 4.76 -5.53 6.59
CA TRP A 228 4.22 -5.99 7.86
C TRP A 228 3.91 -4.80 8.76
N LEU A 229 2.76 -4.85 9.43
CA LEU A 229 2.28 -3.77 10.27
C LEU A 229 2.37 -4.18 11.74
N PHE A 230 3.29 -3.59 12.48
CA PHE A 230 3.23 -3.55 13.94
C PHE A 230 2.01 -2.72 14.33
N ASP A 231 1.12 -3.26 15.16
CA ASP A 231 -0.13 -2.60 15.55
C ASP A 231 -0.42 -2.87 17.02
N SER A 232 -0.33 -1.83 17.86
CA SER A 232 -0.58 -1.95 19.30
C SER A 232 -2.05 -2.24 19.63
N GLY A 233 -2.97 -1.93 18.72
CA GLY A 233 -4.38 -2.22 18.91
C GLY A 233 -5.34 -1.13 18.43
N ARG A 234 -6.56 -1.22 18.96
CA ARG A 234 -7.73 -0.48 18.45
C ARG A 234 -7.72 1.01 18.74
N ASN A 235 -6.91 1.47 19.70
CA ASN A 235 -6.82 2.88 20.03
C ASN A 235 -5.80 3.61 19.14
N ASN A 236 -5.15 2.91 18.21
CA ASN A 236 -4.04 3.43 17.40
C ASN A 236 -2.96 4.05 18.30
N GLY A 237 -2.58 3.37 19.39
CA GLY A 237 -1.54 3.85 20.29
C GLY A 237 -0.18 3.92 19.60
N PHE A 238 0.12 2.90 18.80
CA PHE A 238 1.33 2.80 18.01
C PHE A 238 1.09 1.90 16.80
N LYS A 239 1.54 2.35 15.63
CA LYS A 239 1.68 1.50 14.45
C LYS A 239 2.95 1.85 13.70
N ALA A 240 3.57 0.84 13.11
CA ALA A 240 4.69 1.03 12.21
C ALA A 240 4.67 -0.03 11.11
N LEU A 241 5.02 0.38 9.90
CA LEU A 241 5.10 -0.49 8.74
C LEU A 241 6.56 -0.82 8.45
N ILE A 242 6.86 -2.08 8.18
CA ILE A 242 8.19 -2.55 7.77
C ILE A 242 8.09 -3.37 6.50
N TYR A 243 9.19 -3.50 5.76
CA TYR A 243 9.28 -4.42 4.62
C TYR A 243 10.00 -5.70 4.99
N MET A 244 9.34 -6.86 4.82
CA MET A 244 9.89 -8.14 5.27
C MET A 244 11.22 -8.52 4.62
N HIS A 245 11.50 -8.08 3.39
CA HIS A 245 12.76 -8.42 2.70
C HIS A 245 13.96 -7.64 3.26
N ARG A 246 13.70 -6.55 4.00
CA ARG A 246 14.69 -5.75 4.74
C ARG A 246 14.64 -6.05 6.24
N TYR A 247 14.03 -7.17 6.64
CA TYR A 247 13.95 -7.54 8.05
C TYR A 247 15.34 -7.94 8.56
N GLU A 248 15.69 -7.45 9.75
CA GLU A 248 16.89 -7.83 10.48
C GLU A 248 16.51 -8.32 11.88
N PRO A 249 17.30 -9.23 12.50
CA PRO A 249 16.92 -9.84 13.79
C PRO A 249 16.74 -8.84 14.94
N ASP A 250 17.37 -7.67 14.87
CA ASP A 250 17.27 -6.59 15.86
C ASP A 250 16.18 -5.55 15.52
N LEU A 251 15.47 -5.68 14.39
CA LEU A 251 14.44 -4.73 13.96
C LEU A 251 13.34 -4.56 15.03
N VAL A 252 12.94 -5.63 15.71
CA VAL A 252 11.93 -5.55 16.79
C VAL A 252 12.44 -4.72 17.97
N ALA A 253 13.74 -4.78 18.28
CA ALA A 253 14.35 -3.95 19.31
C ALA A 253 14.33 -2.47 18.90
N ARG A 254 14.65 -2.15 17.64
CA ARG A 254 14.57 -0.77 17.11
C ARG A 254 13.15 -0.22 17.11
N VAL A 255 12.16 -1.00 16.66
CA VAL A 255 10.72 -0.64 16.75
C VAL A 255 10.34 -0.28 18.19
N ARG A 256 10.87 -1.02 19.17
CA ARG A 256 10.61 -0.77 20.58
C ARG A 256 11.28 0.50 21.10
N THR A 257 12.59 0.63 20.95
CA THR A 257 13.37 1.72 21.58
C THR A 257 13.25 3.03 20.82
N ASP A 258 13.31 2.97 19.50
CA ASP A 258 13.50 4.16 18.68
C ASP A 258 12.17 4.77 18.26
N TYR A 259 11.09 3.98 18.33
CA TYR A 259 9.74 4.40 17.94
C TYR A 259 8.72 4.28 19.06
N LEU A 260 8.50 3.11 19.67
CA LEU A 260 7.46 2.94 20.69
C LEU A 260 7.73 3.80 21.93
N HIS A 261 8.94 3.78 22.49
CA HIS A 261 9.27 4.59 23.68
C HIS A 261 9.21 6.10 23.40
N LYS A 262 9.65 6.54 22.22
CA LYS A 262 9.49 7.95 21.80
C LYS A 262 8.01 8.32 21.67
N THR A 263 7.18 7.43 21.12
CA THR A 263 5.72 7.61 21.05
C THR A 263 5.11 7.72 22.45
N GLN A 264 5.47 6.84 23.39
CA GLN A 264 5.00 6.91 24.78
C GLN A 264 5.34 8.26 25.42
N LYS A 265 6.57 8.75 25.26
CA LYS A 265 7.00 10.05 25.77
C LYS A 265 6.23 11.21 25.14
N ALA A 266 5.96 11.15 23.84
CA ALA A 266 5.16 12.15 23.14
C ALA A 266 3.70 12.17 23.65
N LEU A 267 3.11 11.00 23.86
CA LEU A 267 1.78 10.86 24.45
C LEU A 267 1.73 11.43 25.87
N GLU A 268 2.70 11.11 26.73
CA GLU A 268 2.81 11.65 28.09
C GLU A 268 2.91 13.18 28.11
N THR A 269 3.74 13.73 27.21
CA THR A 269 3.88 15.19 27.05
C THR A 269 2.55 15.83 26.60
N ALA A 270 1.86 15.22 25.63
CA ALA A 270 0.58 15.71 25.14
C ALA A 270 -0.54 15.60 26.20
N ILE A 271 -0.52 14.57 27.04
CA ILE A 271 -1.45 14.43 28.18
C ILE A 271 -1.22 15.58 29.17
N ALA A 272 0.02 15.80 29.60
CA ALA A 272 0.36 16.87 30.54
C ALA A 272 -0.01 18.26 30.00
N HIS A 273 0.14 18.49 28.69
CA HIS A 273 -0.31 19.72 28.04
C HIS A 273 -1.84 19.90 28.11
N ASN A 274 -2.61 18.84 27.83
CA ASN A 274 -4.07 18.90 27.92
C ASN A 274 -4.55 19.09 29.38
N ASP A 275 -3.89 18.47 30.36
CA ASP A 275 -4.21 18.67 31.78
C ASP A 275 -4.03 20.14 32.19
N ARG A 276 -2.94 20.79 31.76
CA ARG A 276 -2.75 22.23 31.97
C ARG A 276 -3.86 23.09 31.35
N ILE A 277 -4.34 22.76 30.14
CA ILE A 277 -5.47 23.47 29.52
C ILE A 277 -6.75 23.29 30.35
N ILE A 278 -7.00 22.09 30.89
CA ILE A 278 -8.18 21.79 31.70
C ILE A 278 -8.17 22.61 33.00
N GLU A 279 -7.01 22.75 33.62
CA GLU A 279 -6.82 23.52 34.84
C GLU A 279 -6.91 25.03 34.59
N THR A 280 -6.25 25.54 33.54
CA THR A 280 -6.01 26.98 33.36
C THR A 280 -7.02 27.69 32.44
N SER A 281 -7.61 27.01 31.45
CA SER A 281 -8.52 27.67 30.50
C SER A 281 -9.77 28.18 31.23
N THR A 282 -10.31 29.32 30.81
CA THR A 282 -11.62 29.82 31.27
C THR A 282 -12.75 29.43 30.32
N SER A 283 -12.42 28.90 29.14
CA SER A 283 -13.38 28.51 28.11
C SER A 283 -13.88 27.08 28.33
N ALA A 284 -15.18 26.92 28.57
CA ALA A 284 -15.81 25.61 28.72
C ALA A 284 -15.65 24.71 27.47
N SER A 285 -15.64 25.32 26.28
CA SER A 285 -15.44 24.61 25.01
C SER A 285 -14.03 24.05 24.89
N GLU A 286 -13.02 24.84 25.23
CA GLU A 286 -11.62 24.40 25.23
C GLU A 286 -11.38 23.30 26.26
N LYS A 287 -11.90 23.45 27.48
CA LYS A 287 -11.83 22.38 28.50
C LYS A 287 -12.44 21.09 27.99
N SER A 288 -13.62 21.14 27.38
CA SER A 288 -14.29 19.95 26.84
C SER A 288 -13.47 19.26 25.75
N LYS A 289 -12.84 20.03 24.84
CA LYS A 289 -11.94 19.49 23.81
C LYS A 289 -10.70 18.85 24.44
N ALA A 290 -10.07 19.52 25.41
CA ALA A 290 -8.87 19.02 26.09
C ALA A 290 -9.15 17.73 26.89
N VAL A 291 -10.29 17.64 27.58
CA VAL A 291 -10.72 16.41 28.27
C VAL A 291 -10.88 15.25 27.29
N LYS A 292 -11.51 15.48 26.13
CA LYS A 292 -11.68 14.43 25.10
C LYS A 292 -10.33 13.98 24.53
N ALA A 293 -9.45 14.92 24.21
CA ALA A 293 -8.11 14.63 23.70
C ALA A 293 -7.27 13.85 24.74
N ARG A 294 -7.21 14.33 25.99
CA ARG A 294 -6.53 13.63 27.09
C ARG A 294 -7.04 12.20 27.28
N ASN A 295 -8.36 12.00 27.31
CA ASN A 295 -8.95 10.67 27.45
C ASN A 295 -8.56 9.70 26.32
N LYS A 296 -8.40 10.21 25.09
CA LYS A 296 -7.91 9.42 23.97
C LYS A 296 -6.43 9.07 24.15
N LEU A 297 -5.60 10.06 24.47
CA LEU A 297 -4.16 9.88 24.66
C LEU A 297 -3.82 8.93 25.81
N VAL A 298 -4.57 8.98 26.93
CA VAL A 298 -4.39 8.04 28.05
C VAL A 298 -4.66 6.60 27.59
N LYS A 299 -5.72 6.35 26.81
CA LYS A 299 -6.01 5.03 26.26
C LYS A 299 -4.92 4.55 25.30
N GLN A 300 -4.38 5.45 24.48
CA GLN A 300 -3.25 5.17 23.61
C GLN A 300 -2.00 4.80 24.42
N LEU A 301 -1.67 5.57 25.46
CA LEU A 301 -0.52 5.32 26.33
C LEU A 301 -0.64 3.99 27.10
N GLU A 302 -1.83 3.67 27.61
CA GLU A 302 -2.09 2.37 28.25
C GLU A 302 -1.97 1.20 27.27
N GLU A 303 -2.38 1.39 26.02
CA GLU A 303 -2.24 0.39 24.95
C GLU A 303 -0.76 0.17 24.60
N THR A 304 0.01 1.25 24.41
CA THR A 304 1.44 1.16 24.07
C THR A 304 2.27 0.58 25.22
N LYS A 305 1.93 0.84 26.48
CA LYS A 305 2.60 0.22 27.64
C LYS A 305 2.38 -1.29 27.69
N LYS A 306 1.17 -1.78 27.40
CA LYS A 306 0.89 -3.22 27.30
C LYS A 306 1.62 -3.86 26.12
N TYR A 307 1.66 -3.15 25.00
CA TYR A 307 2.34 -3.62 23.80
C TYR A 307 3.87 -3.70 23.98
N ASP A 308 4.45 -2.78 24.75
CA ASP A 308 5.89 -2.78 25.08
C ASP A 308 6.33 -4.09 25.75
N GLU A 309 5.50 -4.68 26.61
CA GLU A 309 5.82 -5.96 27.27
C GLU A 309 6.02 -7.09 26.24
N ALA A 310 5.20 -7.13 25.18
CA ALA A 310 5.31 -8.12 24.12
C ALA A 310 6.50 -7.86 23.20
N LEU A 311 6.75 -6.58 22.83
CA LEU A 311 7.95 -6.21 22.08
C LEU A 311 9.22 -6.53 22.85
N ALA A 312 9.27 -6.26 24.16
CA ALA A 312 10.43 -6.57 25.00
C ALA A 312 10.75 -8.07 24.99
N HIS A 313 9.72 -8.90 25.09
CA HIS A 313 9.88 -10.35 25.05
C HIS A 313 10.46 -10.83 23.71
N VAL A 314 9.91 -10.36 22.58
CA VAL A 314 10.38 -10.76 21.25
C VAL A 314 11.73 -10.14 20.88
N ALA A 315 12.00 -8.90 21.27
CA ALA A 315 13.27 -8.23 21.02
C ALA A 315 14.46 -9.03 21.61
N ASN A 316 14.28 -9.66 22.76
CA ASN A 316 15.30 -10.52 23.38
C ASN A 316 15.50 -11.84 22.64
N GLN A 317 14.48 -12.35 21.94
CA GLN A 317 14.58 -13.60 21.18
C GLN A 317 15.38 -13.44 19.88
N LYS A 318 15.47 -12.21 19.34
CA LYS A 318 16.12 -11.90 18.05
C LYS A 318 15.66 -12.87 16.95
N ILE A 319 14.34 -12.98 16.78
CA ILE A 319 13.74 -13.93 15.85
C ILE A 319 14.29 -13.67 14.45
N GLU A 320 14.89 -14.70 13.85
CA GLU A 320 15.30 -14.67 12.45
C GLU A 320 14.15 -15.15 11.54
N ILE A 321 14.08 -14.59 10.34
CA ILE A 321 13.16 -15.02 9.30
C ILE A 321 13.94 -15.56 8.11
N ASP A 322 13.39 -16.59 7.48
CA ASP A 322 13.91 -17.14 6.22
C ASP A 322 12.89 -16.82 5.13
N LEU A 323 13.27 -16.08 4.09
CA LEU A 323 12.34 -15.70 3.04
C LEU A 323 11.77 -16.93 2.29
N ASP A 324 12.49 -18.04 2.25
CA ASP A 324 12.07 -19.29 1.58
C ASP A 324 10.97 -20.05 2.34
N ASP A 325 10.83 -19.84 3.66
CA ASP A 325 9.70 -20.34 4.45
C ASP A 325 8.37 -19.70 4.01
N GLY A 326 8.45 -18.59 3.29
CA GLY A 326 7.32 -17.82 2.82
C GLY A 326 6.63 -16.99 3.91
N VAL A 327 5.73 -16.11 3.47
CA VAL A 327 5.15 -15.07 4.35
C VAL A 327 4.40 -15.67 5.54
N LYS A 328 3.59 -16.72 5.35
CA LYS A 328 2.71 -17.23 6.40
C LYS A 328 3.48 -17.79 7.60
N VAL A 329 4.55 -18.53 7.34
CA VAL A 329 5.38 -19.16 8.37
C VAL A 329 6.10 -18.08 9.17
N ASN A 330 6.76 -17.13 8.48
CA ASN A 330 7.47 -16.06 9.16
C ASN A 330 6.55 -15.11 9.91
N TYR A 331 5.39 -14.75 9.34
CA TYR A 331 4.44 -13.88 9.99
C TYR A 331 3.90 -14.48 11.30
N ALA A 332 3.70 -15.80 11.34
CA ALA A 332 3.21 -16.51 12.52
C ALA A 332 4.19 -16.44 13.71
N LYS A 333 5.50 -16.27 13.46
CA LYS A 333 6.52 -16.10 14.52
C LYS A 333 6.27 -14.86 15.39
N PHE A 334 5.50 -13.89 14.91
CA PHE A 334 5.18 -12.64 15.61
C PHE A 334 3.73 -12.57 16.13
N GLN A 335 3.04 -13.72 16.19
CA GLN A 335 1.67 -13.84 16.70
C GLN A 335 1.66 -14.59 18.04
N GLY A 336 0.64 -14.34 18.87
CA GLY A 336 0.39 -15.12 20.07
C GLY A 336 1.49 -15.05 21.13
N VAL A 337 2.23 -13.94 21.21
CA VAL A 337 3.35 -13.78 22.16
C VAL A 337 2.82 -13.79 23.58
N GLU A 338 3.25 -14.77 24.36
CA GLU A 338 2.86 -14.91 25.76
C GLU A 338 3.69 -14.00 26.64
N VAL A 339 3.01 -13.04 27.26
CA VAL A 339 3.59 -12.14 28.24
C VAL A 339 3.04 -12.51 29.61
N SER A 340 3.94 -12.89 30.52
CA SER A 340 3.64 -13.12 31.93
C SER A 340 4.36 -12.09 32.80
N SER A 341 3.59 -11.28 33.52
CA SER A 341 4.11 -10.49 34.64
C SER A 341 3.90 -11.26 35.95
N GLU A 342 4.86 -11.22 36.87
CA GLU A 342 4.76 -11.92 38.17
C GLU A 342 3.41 -11.63 38.85
N GLY A 343 2.68 -12.69 39.18
CA GLY A 343 1.36 -12.60 39.84
C GLY A 343 0.15 -12.33 38.94
N LYS A 344 0.31 -12.24 37.60
CA LYS A 344 -0.80 -12.08 36.64
C LYS A 344 -0.89 -13.28 35.68
N LYS A 345 -2.12 -13.61 35.25
CA LYS A 345 -2.35 -14.61 34.20
C LYS A 345 -1.64 -14.18 32.91
N ALA A 346 -0.96 -15.13 32.27
CA ALA A 346 -0.34 -14.93 30.96
C ALA A 346 -1.37 -14.40 29.96
N LYS A 347 -0.95 -13.43 29.14
CA LYS A 347 -1.75 -12.85 28.07
C LYS A 347 -1.03 -13.04 26.75
N GLN A 348 -1.78 -13.41 25.72
CA GLN A 348 -1.28 -13.47 24.36
C GLN A 348 -1.48 -12.11 23.69
N ILE A 349 -0.41 -11.57 23.12
CA ILE A 349 -0.39 -10.32 22.38
C ILE A 349 0.21 -10.61 21.01
N ASP A 350 -0.45 -10.18 19.96
CA ASP A 350 0.08 -10.25 18.59
C ASP A 350 0.90 -8.98 18.33
N LEU A 351 2.13 -9.12 17.85
CA LEU A 351 2.96 -7.96 17.49
C LEU A 351 2.49 -7.36 16.18
N LEU A 352 2.26 -8.22 15.18
CA LEU A 352 1.79 -7.81 13.86
C LEU A 352 0.28 -7.92 13.74
N LYS A 353 -0.31 -7.07 12.89
CA LYS A 353 -1.76 -7.01 12.64
C LYS A 353 -2.32 -8.28 11.98
N LYS A 354 -3.16 -9.05 12.67
CA LYS A 354 -3.84 -10.25 12.12
C LYS A 354 -4.36 -10.11 10.67
N ILE A 355 -4.10 -11.14 9.85
CA ILE A 355 -4.36 -11.21 8.40
C ILE A 355 -5.34 -12.31 7.97
#